data_AF-A0A7W6JFV7-F1
#
_entry.id   AF-A0A7W6JFV7-F1
#
_cell.length_a   1.000
_cell.length_b   1.000
_cell.length_c   1.000
_cell.angle_alpha   90.00
_cell.angle_beta   90.00
_cell.angle_gamma   90.00
#
_symmetry.space_group_name_H-M   'P 1'
#
loop_
_entity.id
_entity.type
_entity.pdbx_description
1 polymer ?
#
loop_
_entity_poly.entity_id
_entity_poly.type
_entity_poly.pdbx_seq_one_letter_code
_entity_poly.pdbx_strand_id
1 'polypeptide(L)'
;MLIAALALLLAQDAGPLEPGRSGQVQCYGPDVAARTCTAIGAYRFAEDGTIWNDAQNLINAAPRIVLHATAKVYVRNDAECARQENRGDDITAIEVDGVPLEGQALETARKQIADNMQTVLGDGEFCTTYHPNPDGSLRAAVTIDGVDRPEFESTVLWIDPAQGWTLALPQ
;
A
#
# COMPACT_ATOMS: atom_id res chain seq x y z
N MET A 1 22.74 -21.74 -39.79
CA MET A 1 21.77 -20.66 -39.53
C MET A 1 21.28 -20.81 -38.10
N LEU A 2 21.79 -20.00 -37.17
CA LEU A 2 21.30 -19.92 -35.80
C LEU A 2 20.16 -18.89 -35.77
N ILE A 3 18.95 -19.32 -35.40
CA ILE A 3 17.85 -18.42 -35.10
C ILE A 3 18.00 -18.01 -33.64
N ALA A 4 18.44 -16.77 -33.41
CA ALA A 4 18.39 -16.15 -32.08
C ALA A 4 16.94 -15.76 -31.80
N ALA A 5 16.29 -16.46 -30.87
CA ALA A 5 15.00 -16.05 -30.33
C ALA A 5 15.22 -14.82 -29.45
N LEU A 6 14.85 -13.63 -29.94
CA LEU A 6 14.64 -12.46 -29.08
C LEU A 6 13.40 -12.75 -28.22
N ALA A 7 13.62 -13.22 -27.01
CA ALA A 7 12.62 -13.10 -25.95
C ALA A 7 12.52 -11.61 -25.60
N LEU A 8 11.57 -10.91 -26.22
CA LEU A 8 11.08 -9.65 -25.67
C LEU A 8 10.44 -10.00 -24.33
N LEU A 9 11.18 -9.79 -23.24
CA LEU A 9 10.54 -9.57 -21.95
C LEU A 9 9.67 -8.32 -22.14
N LEU A 10 8.39 -8.54 -22.38
CA LEU A 10 7.40 -7.50 -22.13
C LEU A 10 7.48 -7.26 -20.63
N ALA A 11 8.23 -6.22 -20.24
CA ALA A 11 8.10 -5.67 -18.91
C ALA A 11 6.60 -5.39 -18.74
N GLN A 12 5.95 -6.11 -17.84
CA GLN A 12 4.53 -5.93 -17.59
C GLN A 12 4.35 -4.49 -17.13
N ASP A 13 3.58 -3.71 -17.89
CA ASP A 13 3.23 -2.34 -17.54
C ASP A 13 2.63 -2.33 -16.14
N ALA A 14 3.34 -1.73 -15.17
CA ALA A 14 2.86 -1.57 -13.81
C ALA A 14 1.97 -0.32 -13.67
N GLY A 15 1.67 0.36 -14.78
CA GLY A 15 0.81 1.54 -14.86
C GLY A 15 1.17 2.57 -13.79
N PRO A 16 0.26 2.89 -12.85
CA PRO A 16 0.52 3.89 -11.81
C PRO A 16 1.65 3.49 -10.83
N LEU A 17 2.07 2.21 -10.82
CA LEU A 17 3.08 1.66 -9.92
C LEU A 17 4.50 1.62 -10.51
N GLU A 18 4.70 2.11 -11.74
CA GLU A 18 6.03 2.17 -12.37
C GLU A 18 7.12 2.86 -11.51
N PRO A 19 6.84 3.95 -10.77
CA PRO A 19 7.80 4.51 -9.81
C PRO A 19 8.34 3.48 -8.79
N GLY A 20 7.50 2.54 -8.36
CA GLY A 20 7.88 1.45 -7.46
C GLY A 20 8.95 0.53 -8.04
N ARG A 21 8.97 0.31 -9.36
CA ARG A 21 10.02 -0.49 -10.02
C ARG A 21 11.40 0.18 -9.91
N SER A 22 11.42 1.50 -9.77
CA SER A 22 12.63 2.30 -9.60
C SER A 22 13.05 2.45 -8.13
N GLY A 23 12.39 1.73 -7.20
CA GLY A 23 12.70 1.74 -5.78
C GLY A 23 12.05 2.88 -4.99
N GLN A 24 11.19 3.67 -5.62
CA GLN A 24 10.38 4.66 -4.89
C GLN A 24 9.28 3.95 -4.09
N VAL A 25 8.82 4.60 -3.02
CA VAL A 25 7.69 4.13 -2.21
C VAL A 25 6.59 5.17 -2.20
N GLN A 26 5.34 4.72 -2.02
CA GLN A 26 4.22 5.63 -1.84
C GLN A 26 4.20 6.14 -0.40
N CYS A 27 4.07 7.46 -0.25
CA CYS A 27 3.86 8.16 1.01
C CYS A 27 2.44 8.70 1.02
N TYR A 28 1.55 8.07 1.78
CA TYR A 28 0.19 8.56 2.00
C TYR A 28 0.18 9.58 3.13
N GLY A 29 -0.65 10.62 2.97
CA GLY A 29 -0.73 11.74 3.91
C GLY A 29 0.63 12.39 4.18
N PRO A 30 1.37 12.82 3.14
CA PRO A 30 2.73 13.35 3.30
C PRO A 30 2.75 14.66 4.08
N ASP A 31 3.60 14.74 5.10
CA ASP A 31 4.12 16.01 5.63
C ASP A 31 5.52 16.21 5.05
N VAL A 32 5.63 17.07 4.04
CA VAL A 32 6.89 17.33 3.33
C VAL A 32 7.92 18.04 4.22
N ALA A 33 7.47 18.86 5.17
CA ALA A 33 8.35 19.60 6.06
C ALA A 33 8.98 18.66 7.10
N ALA A 34 8.17 17.77 7.68
CA ALA A 34 8.62 16.76 8.63
C ALA A 34 9.22 15.51 7.96
N ARG A 35 9.02 15.33 6.65
CA ARG A 35 9.32 14.11 5.90
C ARG A 35 8.66 12.88 6.50
N THR A 36 7.37 13.00 6.81
CA THR A 36 6.61 11.89 7.37
C THR A 36 5.41 11.51 6.51
N CYS A 37 4.96 10.26 6.68
CA CYS A 37 3.80 9.69 6.01
C CYS A 37 2.88 9.06 7.05
N THR A 38 1.57 9.12 6.86
CA THR A 38 0.63 8.33 7.70
C THR A 38 0.66 6.85 7.33
N ALA A 39 0.94 6.55 6.06
CA ALA A 39 1.23 5.20 5.59
C ALA A 39 2.30 5.20 4.50
N ILE A 40 3.07 4.11 4.43
CA ILE A 40 4.11 3.89 3.42
C ILE A 40 3.82 2.58 2.70
N GLY A 41 3.74 2.61 1.37
CA GLY A 41 3.59 1.42 0.52
C GLY A 41 4.84 1.18 -0.31
N ALA A 42 5.52 0.06 -0.08
CA ALA A 42 6.65 -0.40 -0.90
C ALA A 42 6.19 -1.54 -1.82
N TYR A 43 6.82 -1.68 -2.99
CA TYR A 43 6.40 -2.66 -3.99
C TYR A 43 7.52 -3.65 -4.35
N ARG A 44 7.16 -4.93 -4.43
CA ARG A 44 8.00 -5.99 -5.00
C ARG A 44 7.31 -6.55 -6.23
N PHE A 45 8.05 -6.60 -7.33
CA PHE A 45 7.58 -7.11 -8.61
C PHE A 45 8.28 -8.44 -8.90
N ALA A 46 7.53 -9.53 -8.91
CA ALA A 46 8.04 -10.85 -9.24
C ALA A 46 8.11 -11.07 -10.76
N GLU A 47 8.96 -12.01 -11.20
CA GLU A 47 9.13 -12.35 -12.62
C GLU A 47 7.86 -12.90 -13.28
N ASP A 48 6.97 -13.51 -12.49
CA ASP A 48 5.68 -14.04 -12.94
C ASP A 48 4.61 -12.95 -13.12
N GLY A 49 4.94 -11.70 -12.82
CA GLY A 49 4.02 -10.56 -12.85
C GLY A 49 3.26 -10.31 -11.56
N THR A 50 3.43 -11.14 -10.53
CA THR A 50 2.85 -10.88 -9.22
C THR A 50 3.45 -9.60 -8.63
N ILE A 51 2.57 -8.69 -8.18
CA ILE A 51 2.96 -7.47 -7.47
C ILE A 51 2.56 -7.63 -6.01
N TRP A 52 3.53 -7.44 -5.12
CA TRP A 52 3.29 -7.38 -3.69
C TRP A 52 3.44 -5.94 -3.21
N ASN A 53 2.51 -5.49 -2.38
CA ASN A 53 2.61 -4.25 -1.63
C ASN A 53 2.95 -4.59 -0.18
N ASP A 54 4.10 -4.12 0.30
CA ASP A 54 4.50 -4.18 1.70
C ASP A 54 4.21 -2.82 2.34
N ALA A 55 3.13 -2.75 3.11
CA ALA A 55 2.60 -1.53 3.69
C ALA A 55 2.92 -1.41 5.17
N GLN A 56 3.20 -0.17 5.61
CA GLN A 56 3.23 0.22 7.00
C GLN A 56 2.21 1.34 7.21
N ASN A 57 1.32 1.19 8.19
CA ASN A 57 0.23 2.13 8.44
C ASN A 57 0.21 2.56 9.91
N LEU A 58 0.24 3.86 10.18
CA LEU A 58 -0.10 4.38 11.50
C LEU A 58 -1.63 4.39 11.65
N ILE A 59 -2.18 3.38 12.34
CA ILE A 59 -3.64 3.23 12.47
C ILE A 59 -4.20 3.98 13.68
N ASN A 60 -3.37 4.27 14.68
CA ASN A 60 -3.73 5.10 15.81
C ASN A 60 -2.51 5.82 16.39
N ALA A 61 -2.66 7.07 16.82
CA ALA A 61 -1.58 7.86 17.40
C ALA A 61 -1.44 7.65 18.92
N ALA A 62 -2.54 7.39 19.65
CA ALA A 62 -2.53 7.23 21.10
C ALA A 62 -3.57 6.18 21.57
N PRO A 63 -3.16 4.96 22.01
CA PRO A 63 -1.78 4.46 21.95
C PRO A 63 -1.28 4.37 20.51
N ARG A 64 0.04 4.44 20.30
CA ARG A 64 0.62 4.36 18.96
C ARG A 64 0.47 2.94 18.45
N ILE A 65 -0.29 2.76 17.36
CA ILE A 65 -0.44 1.45 16.73
C ILE A 65 0.03 1.53 15.29
N VAL A 66 1.01 0.68 14.95
CA VAL A 66 1.53 0.52 13.59
C VAL A 66 1.15 -0.86 13.08
N LEU A 67 0.52 -0.89 11.91
CA LEU A 67 0.14 -2.10 11.20
C LEU A 67 1.10 -2.33 10.05
N HIS A 68 1.69 -3.52 10.00
CA HIS A 68 2.46 -4.00 8.85
C HIS A 68 1.62 -5.01 8.08
N ALA A 69 1.54 -4.85 6.77
CA ALA A 69 0.78 -5.74 5.91
C ALA A 69 1.53 -6.04 4.60
N THR A 70 1.35 -7.24 4.06
CA THR A 70 1.84 -7.64 2.76
C THR A 70 0.67 -8.19 1.96
N ALA A 71 0.20 -7.43 0.97
CA ALA A 71 -0.93 -7.80 0.14
C ALA A 71 -0.52 -7.99 -1.31
N LYS A 72 -1.21 -8.89 -2.02
CA LYS A 72 -1.09 -9.00 -3.48
C LYS A 72 -1.94 -7.91 -4.12
N VAL A 73 -1.31 -7.13 -5.01
CA VAL A 73 -1.99 -6.10 -5.80
C VAL A 73 -1.83 -6.40 -7.28
N TYR A 74 -2.63 -5.76 -8.11
CA TYR A 74 -2.53 -5.82 -9.56
C TYR A 74 -3.03 -4.51 -10.16
N VAL A 75 -2.67 -4.28 -11.42
CA VAL A 75 -3.08 -3.08 -12.15
C VAL A 75 -4.22 -3.43 -13.08
N ARG A 76 -5.28 -2.64 -13.07
CA ARG A 76 -6.39 -2.78 -14.01
C ARG A 76 -6.99 -1.42 -14.33
N ASN A 77 -7.13 -1.11 -15.62
CA ASN A 77 -7.65 0.17 -16.10
C ASN A 77 -6.94 1.38 -15.46
N ASP A 78 -5.62 1.34 -15.38
CA ASP A 78 -4.77 2.39 -14.78
C ASP A 78 -4.99 2.64 -13.27
N ALA A 79 -5.61 1.68 -12.58
CA ALA A 79 -5.77 1.68 -11.13
C ALA A 79 -4.96 0.56 -10.49
N GLU A 80 -4.40 0.82 -9.31
CA GLU A 80 -3.90 -0.21 -8.41
C GLU A 80 -5.10 -0.84 -7.68
N CYS A 81 -5.25 -2.15 -7.82
CA CYS A 81 -6.36 -2.88 -7.24
C CYS A 81 -5.89 -4.02 -6.34
N ALA A 82 -6.68 -4.32 -5.32
CA ALA A 82 -6.50 -5.45 -4.44
C ALA A 82 -7.83 -6.18 -4.24
N ARG A 83 -7.76 -7.51 -4.20
CA ARG A 83 -8.84 -8.34 -3.69
C ARG A 83 -8.43 -8.85 -2.34
N GLN A 84 -9.33 -8.68 -1.40
CA GLN A 84 -9.05 -8.94 -0.01
C GLN A 84 -9.66 -10.30 0.37
N GLU A 85 -9.16 -11.35 -0.27
CA GLU A 85 -9.64 -12.72 -0.07
C GLU A 85 -9.30 -13.22 1.35
N ASN A 86 -8.18 -12.78 1.95
CA ASN A 86 -7.74 -13.15 3.30
C ASN A 86 -7.11 -11.96 4.07
N ARG A 87 -7.90 -10.92 4.39
CA ARG A 87 -7.44 -9.67 5.05
C ARG A 87 -6.57 -9.87 6.29
N GLY A 88 -6.90 -10.88 7.09
CA GLY A 88 -6.16 -11.17 8.33
C GLY A 88 -4.76 -11.71 8.09
N ASP A 89 -4.59 -12.49 7.02
CA ASP A 89 -3.31 -13.12 6.66
C ASP A 89 -2.35 -12.10 6.03
N ASP A 90 -2.90 -11.07 5.39
CA ASP A 90 -2.12 -9.96 4.84
C ASP A 90 -1.46 -9.15 5.97
N ILE A 91 -2.04 -9.09 7.18
CA ILE A 91 -1.44 -8.41 8.32
C ILE A 91 -0.27 -9.26 8.81
N THR A 92 0.97 -8.78 8.65
CA THR A 92 2.18 -9.54 9.00
C THR A 92 2.67 -9.25 10.41
N ALA A 93 2.52 -8.01 10.88
CA ALA A 93 2.86 -7.60 12.24
C ALA A 93 2.01 -6.42 12.73
N ILE A 94 1.90 -6.29 14.05
CA ILE A 94 1.24 -5.17 14.73
C ILE A 94 2.17 -4.71 15.84
N GLU A 95 2.46 -3.42 15.91
CA GLU A 95 3.21 -2.81 17.00
C GLU A 95 2.31 -1.91 17.83
N VAL A 96 2.42 -1.99 19.16
CA VAL A 96 1.77 -1.08 20.10
C VAL A 96 2.86 -0.36 20.89
N ASP A 97 2.88 0.96 20.80
CA ASP A 97 3.91 1.84 21.38
C ASP A 97 5.35 1.41 21.01
N GLY A 98 5.53 0.85 19.80
CA GLY A 98 6.81 0.36 19.28
C GLY A 98 7.21 -1.03 19.79
N VAL A 99 6.31 -1.72 20.48
CA VAL A 99 6.50 -3.10 20.91
C VAL A 99 5.69 -4.01 19.96
N PRO A 100 6.34 -4.92 19.22
CA PRO A 100 5.64 -5.91 18.41
C PRO A 100 4.74 -6.81 19.27
N LEU A 101 3.51 -7.02 18.84
CA LEU A 101 2.64 -8.04 19.40
C LEU A 101 3.10 -9.42 18.92
N GLU A 102 2.93 -10.44 19.78
CA GLU A 102 3.30 -11.82 19.48
C GLU A 102 2.20 -12.81 19.94
N GLY A 103 2.26 -14.03 19.42
CA GLY A 103 1.40 -15.15 19.84
C GLY A 103 -0.09 -14.80 19.81
N GLN A 104 -0.82 -15.21 20.86
CA GLN A 104 -2.28 -15.02 20.95
C GLN A 104 -2.72 -13.55 20.88
N ALA A 105 -1.89 -12.61 21.37
CA ALA A 105 -2.22 -11.19 21.33
C ALA A 105 -2.22 -10.66 19.88
N LEU A 106 -1.21 -11.05 19.10
CA LEU A 106 -1.14 -10.73 17.68
C LEU A 106 -2.31 -11.33 16.91
N GLU A 107 -2.62 -12.61 17.10
CA GLU A 107 -3.73 -13.26 16.38
C GLU A 107 -5.09 -12.63 16.71
N THR A 108 -5.31 -12.27 17.97
CA THR A 108 -6.53 -11.57 18.39
C THR A 108 -6.63 -10.19 17.75
N ALA A 109 -5.53 -9.44 17.72
CA ALA A 109 -5.49 -8.12 17.12
C ALA A 109 -5.63 -8.17 15.58
N ARG A 110 -4.98 -9.12 14.89
CA ARG A 110 -5.16 -9.38 13.46
C ARG A 110 -6.62 -9.58 13.12
N LYS A 111 -7.29 -10.49 13.84
CA LYS A 111 -8.71 -10.76 13.63
C LYS A 111 -9.55 -9.49 13.84
N GLN A 112 -9.35 -8.76 14.93
CA GLN A 112 -10.14 -7.57 15.22
C GLN A 112 -9.95 -6.48 14.16
N ILE A 113 -8.72 -6.25 13.70
CA ILE A 113 -8.43 -5.27 12.66
C ILE A 113 -9.03 -5.71 11.33
N ALA A 114 -8.86 -6.98 10.94
CA ALA A 114 -9.45 -7.53 9.73
C ALA A 114 -10.99 -7.44 9.73
N ASP A 115 -11.64 -7.79 10.84
CA ASP A 115 -13.10 -7.69 11.00
C ASP A 115 -13.58 -6.21 10.91
N ASN A 116 -12.81 -5.27 11.45
CA ASN A 116 -13.10 -3.84 11.34
C ASN A 116 -12.93 -3.33 9.90
N MET A 117 -11.83 -3.70 9.24
CA MET A 117 -11.60 -3.36 7.82
C MET A 117 -12.70 -3.95 6.95
N GLN A 118 -13.12 -5.18 7.20
CA GLN A 118 -14.23 -5.84 6.53
C GLN A 118 -15.54 -5.06 6.71
N THR A 119 -15.82 -4.58 7.91
CA THR A 119 -17.03 -3.79 8.21
C THR A 119 -17.05 -2.47 7.44
N VAL A 120 -15.89 -1.84 7.26
CA VAL A 120 -15.75 -0.51 6.63
C VAL A 120 -15.66 -0.60 5.10
N LEU A 121 -14.91 -1.58 4.59
CA LEU A 121 -14.58 -1.73 3.17
C LEU A 121 -15.47 -2.77 2.46
N GLY A 122 -16.02 -3.75 3.16
CA GLY A 122 -16.75 -4.87 2.57
C GLY A 122 -15.88 -5.86 1.80
N ASP A 123 -16.51 -6.82 1.13
CA ASP A 123 -15.84 -7.88 0.35
C ASP A 123 -15.39 -7.43 -1.05
N GLY A 124 -15.73 -6.19 -1.41
CA GLY A 124 -15.51 -5.67 -2.74
C GLY A 124 -14.05 -5.47 -3.07
N GLU A 125 -13.80 -5.40 -4.38
CA GLU A 125 -12.50 -5.12 -4.93
C GLU A 125 -12.17 -3.64 -4.75
N PHE A 126 -11.08 -3.37 -4.04
CA PHE A 126 -10.62 -2.02 -3.75
C PHE A 126 -9.65 -1.58 -4.85
N CYS A 127 -9.96 -0.49 -5.53
CA CYS A 127 -9.11 0.06 -6.59
C CYS A 127 -8.82 1.55 -6.35
N THR A 128 -7.57 1.94 -6.52
CA THR A 128 -7.08 3.32 -6.38
C THR A 128 -6.57 3.83 -7.72
N THR A 129 -7.13 4.94 -8.18
CA THR A 129 -6.65 5.69 -9.34
C THR A 129 -5.91 6.93 -8.88
N TYR A 130 -4.74 7.19 -9.45
CA TYR A 130 -3.88 8.29 -9.05
C TYR A 130 -3.96 9.44 -10.05
N HIS A 131 -4.46 10.59 -9.59
CA HIS A 131 -4.57 11.79 -10.41
C HIS A 131 -3.49 12.80 -10.02
N PRO A 132 -2.68 13.30 -10.97
CA PRO A 132 -1.63 14.26 -10.64
C PRO A 132 -2.20 15.59 -10.18
N ASN A 133 -1.65 16.13 -9.10
CA ASN A 133 -1.87 17.49 -8.63
C ASN A 133 -0.78 18.42 -9.17
N PRO A 134 -1.02 19.75 -9.25
CA PRO A 134 -0.04 20.72 -9.76
C PRO A 134 1.27 20.80 -8.94
N ASP A 135 1.25 20.39 -7.67
CA ASP A 135 2.39 20.41 -6.77
C ASP A 135 3.28 19.15 -6.86
N GLY A 136 2.95 18.22 -7.77
CA GLY A 136 3.66 16.96 -7.95
C GLY A 136 3.20 15.83 -7.02
N SER A 137 2.28 16.11 -6.09
CA SER A 137 1.56 15.05 -5.36
C SER A 137 0.49 14.41 -6.27
N LEU A 138 -0.10 13.33 -5.78
CA LEU A 138 -1.17 12.59 -6.42
C LEU A 138 -2.40 12.62 -5.52
N ARG A 139 -3.58 12.82 -6.09
CA ARG A 139 -4.85 12.50 -5.45
C ARG A 139 -5.18 11.04 -5.74
N ALA A 140 -5.20 10.22 -4.69
CA ALA A 140 -5.55 8.80 -4.73
C ALA A 140 -7.08 8.65 -4.58
N ALA A 141 -7.79 8.50 -5.70
CA ALA A 141 -9.23 8.31 -5.72
C ALA A 141 -9.58 6.82 -5.60
N VAL A 142 -10.46 6.48 -4.67
CA VAL A 142 -10.77 5.09 -4.32
C VAL A 142 -12.14 4.68 -4.82
N THR A 143 -12.22 3.46 -5.34
CA THR A 143 -13.48 2.76 -5.61
C THR A 143 -13.52 1.41 -4.91
N ILE A 144 -14.73 0.95 -4.57
CA ILE A 144 -14.98 -0.42 -4.11
C ILE A 144 -16.08 -1.03 -4.99
N ASP A 145 -15.76 -2.11 -5.68
CA ASP A 145 -16.60 -2.69 -6.74
C ASP A 145 -17.03 -1.66 -7.80
N GLY A 146 -16.13 -0.71 -8.10
CA GLY A 146 -16.37 0.38 -9.05
C GLY A 146 -17.28 1.51 -8.53
N VAL A 147 -17.70 1.47 -7.27
CA VAL A 147 -18.43 2.56 -6.61
C VAL A 147 -17.43 3.51 -5.93
N ASP A 148 -17.48 4.80 -6.26
CA ASP A 148 -16.63 5.82 -5.65
C ASP A 148 -16.78 5.86 -4.12
N ARG A 149 -15.65 5.95 -3.42
CA ARG A 149 -15.56 6.07 -1.96
C ARG A 149 -14.72 7.31 -1.59
N PRO A 150 -15.27 8.53 -1.77
CA PRO A 150 -14.53 9.77 -1.55
C PRO A 150 -14.03 9.92 -0.10
N GLU A 151 -14.64 9.24 0.87
CA GLU A 151 -14.17 9.20 2.25
C GLU A 151 -12.82 8.50 2.44
N PHE A 152 -12.35 7.72 1.46
CA PHE A 152 -11.02 7.08 1.46
C PHE A 152 -10.03 7.77 0.53
N GLU A 153 -10.42 8.90 -0.07
CA GLU A 153 -9.49 9.69 -0.87
C GLU A 153 -8.31 10.18 -0.02
N SER A 154 -7.11 10.13 -0.58
CA SER A 154 -5.91 10.59 0.10
C SER A 154 -4.98 11.36 -0.85
N THR A 155 -4.05 12.10 -0.25
CA THR A 155 -2.91 12.68 -0.98
C THR A 155 -1.72 11.73 -0.86
N VAL A 156 -1.07 11.46 -1.98
CA VAL A 156 0.06 10.53 -2.10
C VAL A 156 1.24 11.23 -2.75
N LEU A 157 2.45 10.90 -2.32
CA LEU A 157 3.69 11.29 -2.97
C LEU A 157 4.55 10.06 -3.20
N TRP A 158 5.16 9.94 -4.39
CA TRP A 158 6.25 9.00 -4.60
C TRP A 158 7.53 9.59 -4.04
N ILE A 159 8.11 8.91 -3.06
CA ILE A 159 9.29 9.38 -2.33
C ILE A 159 10.47 8.41 -2.54
N ASP A 160 11.68 8.95 -2.42
CA ASP A 160 12.88 8.15 -2.26
C ASP A 160 13.07 7.83 -0.77
N PRO A 161 12.95 6.56 -0.34
CA PRO A 161 13.10 6.19 1.06
C PRO A 161 14.50 6.53 1.62
N ALA A 162 15.53 6.67 0.77
CA ALA A 162 16.87 7.07 1.19
C ALA A 162 16.97 8.53 1.68
N GLN A 163 15.93 9.35 1.44
CA GLN A 163 15.90 10.75 1.85
C GLN A 163 15.43 10.99 3.30
N GLY A 164 15.32 9.92 4.10
CA GLY A 164 15.00 10.00 5.53
C GLY A 164 13.52 10.21 5.83
N TRP A 165 12.65 9.75 4.93
CA TRP A 165 11.20 9.73 5.19
C TRP A 165 10.85 8.63 6.19
N THR A 166 9.89 8.90 7.08
CA THR A 166 9.44 7.93 8.09
C THR A 166 7.92 7.91 8.22
N LEU A 167 7.38 6.95 8.98
CA LEU A 167 6.01 7.09 9.47
C LEU A 167 5.90 8.31 10.40
N ALA A 168 4.71 8.93 10.41
CA ALA A 168 4.34 10.08 11.24
C ALA A 168 4.10 9.67 12.71
N LEU A 169 5.05 8.95 13.30
CA LEU A 169 4.95 8.46 14.66
C LEU A 169 4.95 9.67 15.63
N PRO A 170 4.03 9.72 16.61
CA PRO A 170 4.09 10.71 17.67
C PRO A 170 5.43 10.62 18.41
N GLN A 171 5.99 11.78 18.76
CA GLN A 171 7.20 11.91 19.58
C GLN A 171 6.92 11.63 21.06
#